data_AF-A0A6D2J3N7-F1
#
_entry.id   AF-A0A6D2J3N7-F1
#
_cell.length_a   1.000
_cell.length_b   1.000
_cell.length_c   1.000
_cell.angle_alpha   90.00
_cell.angle_beta   90.00
_cell.angle_gamma   90.00
#
_symmetry.space_group_name_H-M   'P 1'
#
loop_
_entity.id
_entity.type
_entity.pdbx_description
1 polymer ?
#
loop_
_entity_poly.entity_id
_entity_poly.type
_entity_poly.pdbx_seq_one_letter_code
_entity_poly.pdbx_strand_id
1 'polypeptide(L)'
;MFHGLPSEDPIDHLDEFDRLCDLTKINGVSEDAIKLRLFPMSLADKAHQWEKSLPHGTITTWDECKKAFLAKFFSTGRTAKLRGEISSFIQRNNETFAEAWERFKGYTSQCPHHGFNNESLLSTLYRGCLPRYREMLDTASNGNFLNQDVDDGWQLVENMAISTECYGEHYESTDWSSTAHSIELDAQMRKDMLALNSKLDKLILAQFPAKHVNYVSEQTLVKDQEGEDNTRSLLHSK
;
A
#
# COMPACT_ATOMS: atom_id res chain seq x y z
N MET A 1 -1.67 7.43 40.68
CA MET A 1 -1.73 5.96 40.74
C MET A 1 -2.90 5.49 39.89
N PHE A 2 -2.74 4.35 39.23
CA PHE A 2 -3.76 3.74 38.39
C PHE A 2 -4.48 2.63 39.14
N HIS A 3 -5.81 2.69 39.21
CA HIS A 3 -6.64 1.81 40.03
C HIS A 3 -7.28 0.68 39.21
N GLY A 4 -7.33 0.81 37.89
CA GLY A 4 -8.04 -0.08 36.98
C GLY A 4 -9.53 0.26 36.85
N LEU A 5 -9.87 1.54 36.92
CA LEU A 5 -11.24 2.04 36.73
C LEU A 5 -11.55 2.27 35.24
N PRO A 6 -12.82 2.16 34.80
CA PRO A 6 -13.20 2.39 33.41
C PRO A 6 -12.92 3.81 32.88
N SER A 7 -12.75 4.78 33.78
CA SER A 7 -12.46 6.18 33.46
C SER A 7 -10.97 6.47 33.30
N GLU A 8 -10.09 5.56 33.72
CA GLU A 8 -8.64 5.73 33.60
C GLU A 8 -8.18 5.20 32.24
N ASP A 9 -7.34 5.95 31.52
CA ASP A 9 -6.69 5.45 30.31
C ASP A 9 -5.35 4.79 30.69
N PRO A 10 -5.18 3.48 30.45
CA PRO A 10 -3.92 2.80 30.76
C PRO A 10 -2.76 3.26 29.86
N ILE A 11 -3.02 3.84 28.68
CA ILE A 11 -1.96 4.42 27.82
C ILE A 11 -1.44 5.70 28.47
N ASP A 12 -2.32 6.62 28.85
CA ASP A 12 -1.92 7.88 29.51
C ASP A 12 -1.13 7.62 30.81
N HIS A 13 -1.53 6.58 31.56
CA HIS A 13 -0.80 6.16 32.76
C HIS A 13 0.62 5.67 32.44
N LEU A 14 0.80 4.88 31.38
CA LEU A 14 2.11 4.40 30.96
C LEU A 14 3.00 5.56 30.50
N ASP A 15 2.47 6.51 29.74
CA ASP A 15 3.20 7.68 29.26
C ASP A 15 3.68 8.56 30.42
N GLU A 16 2.80 8.82 31.40
CA GLU A 16 3.16 9.59 32.59
C GLU A 16 4.19 8.85 33.45
N PHE A 17 4.06 7.52 33.58
CA PHE A 17 5.03 6.70 34.29
C PHE A 17 6.41 6.69 33.61
N ASP A 18 6.46 6.56 32.28
CA ASP A 18 7.70 6.61 31.50
C ASP A 18 8.39 7.97 31.70
N ARG A 19 7.65 9.09 31.61
CA ARG A 19 8.20 10.44 31.89
C ARG A 19 8.77 10.59 33.30
N LEU A 20 8.11 10.03 34.30
CA LEU A 20 8.61 10.06 35.69
C LEU A 20 9.89 9.24 35.86
N CYS A 21 9.99 8.11 35.16
CA CYS A 21 11.18 7.26 35.20
C CYS A 21 12.37 7.88 34.46
N ASP A 22 12.13 8.67 33.40
CA ASP A 22 13.19 9.35 32.65
C ASP A 22 14.00 10.34 33.51
N LEU A 23 13.40 10.84 34.60
CA LEU A 23 14.08 11.69 35.59
C LEU A 23 15.06 10.92 36.48
N THR A 24 15.00 9.59 36.48
CA THR A 24 15.83 8.73 37.33
C THR A 24 16.87 8.00 36.49
N LYS A 25 18.15 8.35 36.65
CA LYS A 25 19.28 7.60 36.10
C LYS A 25 20.17 7.11 37.23
N ILE A 26 20.39 5.80 37.26
CA ILE A 26 21.28 5.14 38.22
C ILE A 26 22.36 4.42 37.43
N ASN A 27 23.62 4.80 37.65
CA ASN A 27 24.75 4.19 36.96
C ASN A 27 24.82 2.68 37.23
N GLY A 28 24.90 1.88 36.18
CA GLY A 28 25.06 0.43 36.26
C GLY A 28 23.77 -0.37 36.45
N VAL A 29 22.59 0.26 36.42
CA VAL A 29 21.29 -0.41 36.44
C VAL A 29 20.60 -0.21 35.09
N SER A 30 20.01 -1.26 34.52
CA SER A 30 19.24 -1.13 33.28
C SER A 30 17.95 -0.35 33.53
N GLU A 31 17.53 0.42 32.52
CA GLU A 31 16.27 1.19 32.57
C GLU A 31 15.07 0.28 32.84
N ASP A 32 15.01 -0.88 32.18
CA ASP A 32 14.02 -1.92 32.41
C ASP A 32 13.95 -2.35 33.88
N ALA A 33 15.09 -2.58 34.53
CA ALA A 33 15.11 -2.99 35.93
C ALA A 33 14.61 -1.90 36.88
N ILE A 34 14.83 -0.62 36.54
CA ILE A 34 14.29 0.52 37.29
C ILE A 34 12.77 0.57 37.10
N LYS A 35 12.31 0.59 35.85
CA LYS A 35 10.89 0.69 35.49
C LYS A 35 10.08 -0.45 36.07
N LEU A 36 10.54 -1.69 35.94
CA LEU A 36 9.88 -2.87 36.51
C LEU A 36 9.81 -2.84 38.04
N ARG A 37 10.81 -2.27 38.71
CA ARG A 37 10.79 -2.12 40.18
C ARG A 37 9.82 -1.05 40.66
N LEU A 38 9.71 0.06 39.92
CA LEU A 38 8.89 1.20 40.30
C LEU A 38 7.43 1.06 39.86
N PHE A 39 7.16 0.33 38.79
CA PHE A 39 5.82 0.21 38.21
C PHE A 39 4.76 -0.27 39.22
N PRO A 40 5.00 -1.29 40.07
CA PRO A 40 4.02 -1.72 41.07
C PRO A 40 3.63 -0.61 42.06
N MET A 41 4.50 0.39 42.30
CA MET A 41 4.22 1.55 43.15
C MET A 41 3.29 2.56 42.48
N SER A 42 3.15 2.49 41.15
CA SER A 42 2.25 3.33 40.38
C SER A 42 0.81 2.79 40.35
N LEU A 43 0.59 1.55 40.80
CA LEU A 43 -0.67 0.83 40.72
C LEU A 43 -1.38 0.77 42.08
N ALA A 44 -2.71 0.80 42.05
CA ALA A 44 -3.60 0.64 43.20
C ALA A 44 -4.74 -0.35 42.88
N ASP A 45 -5.47 -0.76 43.92
CA ASP A 45 -6.68 -1.58 43.84
C ASP A 45 -6.61 -2.76 42.85
N LYS A 46 -7.44 -2.75 41.81
CA LYS A 46 -7.54 -3.86 40.85
C LYS A 46 -6.27 -4.01 40.03
N ALA A 47 -5.59 -2.91 39.73
CA ALA A 47 -4.33 -2.93 39.00
C ALA A 47 -3.21 -3.55 39.83
N HIS A 48 -3.11 -3.16 41.10
CA HIS A 48 -2.13 -3.72 42.00
C HIS A 48 -2.40 -5.21 42.33
N GLN A 49 -3.67 -5.60 42.44
CA GLN A 49 -4.04 -7.02 42.60
C GLN A 49 -3.69 -7.86 41.37
N TRP A 50 -3.90 -7.33 40.16
CA TRP A 50 -3.52 -8.00 38.93
C TRP A 50 -2.00 -8.20 38.85
N GLU A 51 -1.21 -7.17 39.14
CA GLU A 51 0.25 -7.26 39.10
C GLU A 51 0.76 -8.37 40.04
N LYS A 52 0.24 -8.43 41.27
CA LYS A 52 0.54 -9.50 42.23
C LYS A 52 0.13 -10.90 41.79
N SER A 53 -0.80 -11.01 40.86
CA SER A 53 -1.27 -12.30 40.33
C SER A 53 -0.41 -12.86 39.20
N LEU A 54 0.53 -12.07 38.68
CA LEU A 54 1.41 -12.48 37.59
C LEU A 54 2.41 -13.54 38.08
N PRO A 55 2.69 -14.59 37.28
CA PRO A 55 3.69 -15.58 37.67
C PRO A 55 5.09 -14.96 37.78
N HIS A 56 5.87 -15.39 38.76
CA HIS A 56 7.24 -14.90 38.91
C HIS A 56 8.11 -15.27 37.69
N GLY A 57 8.86 -14.29 37.19
CA GLY A 57 9.80 -14.48 36.08
C GLY A 57 9.20 -14.49 34.68
N THR A 58 7.88 -14.26 34.51
CA THR A 58 7.27 -14.17 33.16
C THR A 58 7.47 -12.82 32.48
N ILE A 59 7.77 -11.77 33.24
CA ILE A 59 8.00 -10.43 32.73
C ILE A 59 9.38 -10.02 33.18
N THR A 60 10.27 -9.84 32.20
CA THR A 60 11.70 -9.55 32.42
C THR A 60 12.12 -8.23 31.78
N THR A 61 11.34 -7.72 30.83
CA THR A 61 11.57 -6.44 30.16
C THR A 61 10.41 -5.47 30.39
N TRP A 62 10.68 -4.17 30.24
CA TRP A 62 9.63 -3.16 30.36
C TRP A 62 8.56 -3.30 29.27
N ASP A 63 8.96 -3.67 28.06
CA ASP A 63 8.04 -3.90 26.93
C ASP A 63 7.04 -5.04 27.20
N GLU A 64 7.51 -6.16 27.77
CA GLU A 64 6.63 -7.26 28.20
C GLU A 64 5.61 -6.80 29.26
N CYS A 65 6.05 -5.94 30.20
CA CYS A 65 5.18 -5.37 31.23
C CYS A 65 4.07 -4.52 30.63
N LYS A 66 4.43 -3.59 29.73
CA LYS A 66 3.46 -2.74 29.01
C LYS A 66 2.44 -3.57 28.25
N LYS A 67 2.90 -4.59 27.51
CA LYS A 67 2.02 -5.50 26.76
C LYS A 67 1.04 -6.23 27.67
N ALA A 68 1.52 -6.79 28.79
CA ALA A 68 0.66 -7.50 29.74
C ALA A 68 -0.35 -6.58 30.42
N PHE A 69 0.08 -5.38 30.83
CA PHE A 69 -0.77 -4.37 31.46
C PHE A 69 -1.89 -3.91 30.53
N LEU A 70 -1.55 -3.59 29.28
CA LEU A 70 -2.52 -3.17 28.28
C LEU A 70 -3.45 -4.32 27.90
N ALA A 71 -2.96 -5.55 27.76
CA ALA A 71 -3.84 -6.70 27.54
C ALA A 71 -4.89 -6.89 28.66
N LYS A 72 -4.58 -6.48 29.90
CA LYS A 72 -5.50 -6.59 31.04
C LYS A 72 -6.48 -5.43 31.16
N PHE A 73 -5.97 -4.19 31.08
CA PHE A 73 -6.73 -2.99 31.43
C PHE A 73 -7.26 -2.22 30.22
N PHE A 74 -6.71 -2.49 29.05
CA PHE A 74 -7.28 -1.95 27.82
C PHE A 74 -8.50 -2.78 27.44
N SER A 75 -9.66 -2.13 27.32
CA SER A 75 -10.91 -2.85 27.10
C SER A 75 -10.84 -3.78 25.88
N THR A 76 -11.36 -5.00 26.01
CA THR A 76 -11.38 -5.99 24.92
C THR A 76 -12.10 -5.44 23.68
N GLY A 77 -13.13 -4.61 23.88
CA GLY A 77 -13.83 -3.91 22.80
C GLY A 77 -12.95 -2.89 22.06
N ARG A 78 -12.17 -2.07 22.79
CA ARG A 78 -11.24 -1.10 22.16
C ARG A 78 -10.09 -1.84 21.44
N THR A 79 -9.57 -2.92 22.03
CA THR A 79 -8.58 -3.79 21.38
C THR A 79 -9.13 -4.38 20.07
N ALA A 80 -10.35 -4.95 20.10
CA ALA A 80 -10.98 -5.53 18.92
C ALA A 80 -11.23 -4.47 17.84
N LYS A 81 -11.69 -3.28 18.23
CA LYS A 81 -11.87 -2.15 17.32
C LYS A 81 -10.55 -1.76 16.65
N LEU A 82 -9.49 -1.49 17.42
CA LEU A 82 -8.19 -1.08 16.88
C LEU A 82 -7.57 -2.16 15.98
N ARG A 83 -7.67 -3.44 16.37
CA ARG A 83 -7.26 -4.55 15.48
C ARG A 83 -8.04 -4.57 14.17
N GLY A 84 -9.34 -4.27 14.24
CA GLY A 84 -10.19 -4.05 13.06
C GLY A 84 -9.64 -2.95 12.18
N GLU A 85 -9.46 -1.74 12.73
CA GLU A 85 -8.93 -0.56 12.02
C GLU A 85 -7.55 -0.81 11.39
N ILE A 86 -6.66 -1.54 12.08
CA ILE A 86 -5.36 -1.96 11.51
C ILE A 86 -5.60 -2.88 10.31
N SER A 87 -6.36 -3.96 10.49
CA SER A 87 -6.54 -5.00 9.45
C SER A 87 -7.34 -4.54 8.22
N SER A 88 -8.25 -3.59 8.41
CA SER A 88 -9.08 -3.02 7.35
C SER A 88 -8.63 -1.61 6.95
N PHE A 89 -7.36 -1.29 7.18
CA PHE A 89 -6.84 0.03 6.88
C PHE A 89 -6.98 0.34 5.38
N ILE A 90 -7.57 1.49 5.09
CA ILE A 90 -7.66 2.06 3.75
C ILE A 90 -7.39 3.55 3.90
N GLN A 91 -6.55 4.09 3.03
CA GLN A 91 -6.34 5.53 2.90
C GLN A 91 -7.59 6.18 2.29
N ARG A 92 -8.06 7.25 2.90
CA ARG A 92 -9.23 8.02 2.43
C ARG A 92 -8.85 8.88 1.23
N ASN A 93 -9.80 9.15 0.34
CA ASN A 93 -9.53 9.99 -0.84
C ASN A 93 -9.19 11.45 -0.50
N ASN A 94 -9.61 11.92 0.68
CA ASN A 94 -9.45 13.30 1.14
C ASN A 94 -8.33 13.48 2.17
N GLU A 95 -7.48 12.46 2.37
CA GLU A 95 -6.31 12.57 3.24
C GLU A 95 -5.04 12.32 2.40
N THR A 96 -3.99 13.08 2.70
CA THR A 96 -2.65 12.91 2.16
C THR A 96 -2.05 11.58 2.62
N PHE A 97 -0.94 11.15 2.00
CA PHE A 97 -0.24 9.95 2.45
C PHE A 97 0.28 10.09 3.88
N ALA A 98 0.82 11.26 4.23
CA ALA A 98 1.30 11.54 5.57
C ALA A 98 0.21 11.47 6.64
N GLU A 99 -0.95 12.06 6.40
CA GLU A 99 -2.10 11.96 7.32
C GLU A 99 -2.57 10.51 7.48
N ALA A 100 -2.59 9.75 6.38
CA ALA A 100 -2.93 8.33 6.42
C ALA A 100 -1.90 7.52 7.22
N TRP A 101 -0.62 7.84 7.05
CA TRP A 101 0.50 7.21 7.77
C TRP A 101 0.44 7.50 9.28
N GLU A 102 0.25 8.76 9.66
CA GLU A 102 0.06 9.15 11.07
C GLU A 102 -1.14 8.45 11.70
N ARG A 103 -2.25 8.34 10.97
CA ARG A 103 -3.43 7.60 11.43
C ARG A 103 -3.13 6.13 11.66
N PHE A 104 -2.38 5.48 10.76
CA PHE A 104 -1.98 4.09 10.91
C PHE A 104 -1.05 3.89 12.12
N LYS A 105 -0.03 4.75 12.29
CA LYS A 105 0.84 4.78 13.49
C LYS A 105 0.02 4.96 14.76
N GLY A 106 -1.01 5.81 14.72
CA GLY A 106 -1.93 6.02 15.83
C GLY A 106 -2.69 4.75 16.24
N TYR A 107 -3.03 3.86 15.31
CA TYR A 107 -3.70 2.59 15.66
C TYR A 107 -2.75 1.60 16.30
N THR A 108 -1.52 1.48 15.80
CA THR A 108 -0.52 0.55 16.33
C THR A 108 0.01 1.00 17.69
N SER A 109 0.22 2.31 17.89
CA SER A 109 0.66 2.86 19.18
C SER A 109 -0.40 2.74 20.27
N GLN A 110 -1.68 2.92 19.94
CA GLN A 110 -2.78 2.74 20.89
C GLN A 110 -3.06 1.27 21.24
N CYS A 111 -2.55 0.32 20.46
CA CYS A 111 -2.74 -1.11 20.71
C CYS A 111 -1.43 -1.88 20.47
N PRO A 112 -0.38 -1.68 21.27
CA PRO A 112 0.90 -2.37 21.07
C PRO A 112 0.79 -3.89 21.26
N HIS A 113 -0.29 -4.36 21.88
CA HIS A 113 -0.67 -5.77 22.02
C HIS A 113 -1.57 -6.28 20.87
N HIS A 114 -1.56 -5.64 19.69
CA HIS A 114 -2.43 -5.97 18.55
C HIS A 114 -2.19 -7.35 17.93
N GLY A 115 -1.00 -7.94 18.08
CA GLY A 115 -0.65 -9.28 17.61
C GLY A 115 -0.20 -9.40 16.14
N PHE A 116 -0.27 -8.34 15.34
CA PHE A 116 0.36 -8.28 14.00
C PHE A 116 1.89 -8.15 14.09
N ASN A 117 2.61 -8.84 13.20
CA ASN A 117 4.06 -8.65 13.03
C ASN A 117 4.34 -7.48 12.05
N ASN A 118 5.59 -7.01 12.01
CA ASN A 118 5.98 -5.86 11.19
C ASN A 118 5.71 -6.06 9.70
N GLU A 119 5.97 -7.26 9.15
CA GLU A 119 5.66 -7.61 7.76
C GLU A 119 4.15 -7.45 7.45
N SER A 120 3.29 -7.95 8.34
CA SER A 120 1.83 -7.88 8.17
C SER A 120 1.36 -6.43 8.24
N LEU A 121 1.91 -5.63 9.16
CA LEU A 121 1.60 -4.22 9.28
C LEU A 121 1.99 -3.46 8.00
N LEU A 122 3.21 -3.69 7.50
CA LEU A 122 3.72 -3.05 6.29
C LEU A 122 2.90 -3.42 5.06
N SER A 123 2.56 -4.71 4.91
CA SER A 123 1.71 -5.17 3.80
C SER A 123 0.30 -4.59 3.88
N THR A 124 -0.25 -4.46 5.09
CA THR A 124 -1.59 -3.90 5.30
C THR A 124 -1.62 -2.42 4.94
N LEU A 125 -0.61 -1.64 5.37
CA LEU A 125 -0.45 -0.25 4.97
C LEU A 125 -0.37 -0.12 3.45
N TYR A 126 0.57 -0.83 2.81
CA TYR A 126 0.76 -0.78 1.36
C TYR A 126 -0.54 -1.08 0.61
N ARG A 127 -1.24 -2.17 0.95
CA ARG A 127 -2.51 -2.56 0.29
C ARG A 127 -3.63 -1.53 0.52
N GLY A 128 -3.63 -0.86 1.67
CA GLY A 128 -4.60 0.17 2.02
C GLY A 128 -4.36 1.52 1.36
N CYS A 129 -3.12 1.81 0.92
CA CYS A 129 -2.77 3.08 0.27
C CYS A 129 -3.43 3.25 -1.10
N LEU A 130 -3.65 4.52 -1.47
CA LEU A 130 -4.16 4.86 -2.80
C LEU A 130 -3.19 4.37 -3.89
N PRO A 131 -3.70 3.98 -5.08
CA PRO A 131 -2.88 3.41 -6.15
C PRO A 131 -1.62 4.21 -6.49
N ARG A 132 -1.73 5.54 -6.52
CA ARG A 132 -0.60 6.45 -6.80
C ARG A 132 0.56 6.27 -5.82
N TYR A 133 0.28 6.11 -4.53
CA TYR A 133 1.34 5.97 -3.53
C TYR A 133 1.93 4.56 -3.54
N ARG A 134 1.12 3.54 -3.89
CA ARG A 134 1.65 2.19 -4.13
C ARG A 134 2.64 2.18 -5.29
N GLU A 135 2.29 2.82 -6.41
CA GLU A 135 3.20 2.95 -7.56
C GLU A 135 4.48 3.71 -7.22
N MET A 136 4.38 4.77 -6.41
CA MET A 136 5.56 5.50 -5.91
C MET A 136 6.43 4.62 -5.02
N LEU A 137 5.85 3.84 -4.11
CA LEU A 137 6.58 2.93 -3.22
C LEU A 137 7.28 1.82 -4.03
N ASP A 138 6.59 1.25 -5.00
CA ASP A 138 7.11 0.25 -5.94
C ASP A 138 8.28 0.81 -6.76
N THR A 139 8.13 2.03 -7.29
CA THR A 139 9.20 2.72 -8.04
C THR A 139 10.42 3.00 -7.16
N ALA A 140 10.21 3.52 -5.94
CA ALA A 140 11.28 3.77 -4.98
C ALA A 140 12.01 2.50 -4.53
N SER A 141 11.33 1.35 -4.62
CA SER A 141 11.87 0.02 -4.29
C SER A 141 12.48 -0.71 -5.49
N ASN A 142 12.64 -0.02 -6.62
CA ASN A 142 13.15 -0.59 -7.87
C ASN A 142 12.33 -1.80 -8.36
N GLY A 143 11.00 -1.78 -8.16
CA GLY A 143 10.11 -2.85 -8.58
C GLY A 143 8.98 -3.08 -7.57
N ASN A 144 9.05 -4.16 -6.82
CA ASN A 144 8.01 -4.55 -5.86
C ASN A 144 8.40 -4.14 -4.44
N PHE A 145 7.66 -3.21 -3.86
CA PHE A 145 7.87 -2.73 -2.50
C PHE A 145 7.80 -3.85 -1.45
N LEU A 146 6.87 -4.82 -1.61
CA LEU A 146 6.69 -5.91 -0.64
C LEU A 146 7.82 -6.97 -0.68
N ASN A 147 8.76 -6.86 -1.62
CA ASN A 147 9.94 -7.72 -1.67
C ASN A 147 11.15 -7.10 -0.96
N GLN A 148 11.05 -5.84 -0.51
CA GLN A 148 12.11 -5.19 0.26
C GLN A 148 12.23 -5.82 1.65
N ASP A 149 13.38 -5.59 2.29
CA ASP A 149 13.51 -5.82 3.72
C ASP A 149 12.50 -4.95 4.49
N VAL A 150 12.01 -5.45 5.62
CA VAL A 150 10.97 -4.80 6.41
C VAL A 150 11.43 -3.44 6.92
N ASP A 151 12.68 -3.32 7.36
CA ASP A 151 13.23 -2.09 7.91
C ASP A 151 13.42 -1.04 6.80
N ASP A 152 13.92 -1.46 5.64
CA ASP A 152 14.03 -0.61 4.45
C ASP A 152 12.63 -0.14 3.98
N GLY A 153 11.64 -1.04 4.02
CA GLY A 153 10.26 -0.73 3.69
C GLY A 153 9.65 0.32 4.61
N TRP A 154 9.86 0.22 5.92
CA TRP A 154 9.44 1.26 6.88
C TRP A 154 10.14 2.59 6.62
N GLN A 155 11.44 2.56 6.34
CA GLN A 155 12.20 3.78 6.04
C GLN A 155 11.67 4.48 4.78
N LEU A 156 11.31 3.73 3.74
CA LEU A 156 10.70 4.28 2.53
C LEU A 156 9.32 4.90 2.79
N VAL A 157 8.49 4.27 3.62
CA VAL A 157 7.19 4.82 4.03
C VAL A 157 7.38 6.16 4.76
N GLU A 158 8.31 6.21 5.72
CA GLU A 158 8.59 7.43 6.49
C GLU A 158 9.10 8.55 5.57
N ASN A 159 10.05 8.24 4.68
CA ASN A 159 10.59 9.19 3.71
C ASN A 159 9.49 9.72 2.77
N MET A 160 8.57 8.85 2.35
CA MET A 160 7.45 9.24 1.52
C MET A 160 6.50 10.18 2.26
N ALA A 161 6.14 9.86 3.51
CA ALA A 161 5.30 10.73 4.33
C ALA A 161 5.91 12.13 4.46
N ILE A 162 7.19 12.22 4.85
CA ILE A 162 7.91 13.50 4.95
C ILE A 162 7.91 14.26 3.62
N SER A 163 8.15 13.56 2.50
CA SER A 163 8.13 14.22 1.18
C SER A 163 6.74 14.76 0.84
N THR A 164 5.67 14.03 1.14
CA THR A 164 4.31 14.48 0.82
C THR A 164 3.86 15.67 1.66
N GLU A 165 4.35 15.80 2.91
CA GLU A 165 4.13 16.99 3.75
C GLU A 165 4.90 18.21 3.21
N CYS A 166 6.17 18.03 2.82
CA CYS A 166 7.03 19.14 2.42
C CYS A 166 6.61 19.80 1.09
N TYR A 167 5.94 19.06 0.20
CA TYR A 167 5.53 19.57 -1.11
C TYR A 167 4.01 19.85 -1.20
N GLY A 168 3.24 19.56 -0.15
CA GLY A 168 1.78 19.45 -0.14
C GLY A 168 0.97 20.71 -0.50
N GLU A 169 1.56 21.90 -0.52
CA GLU A 169 0.80 23.13 -0.82
C GLU A 169 0.66 23.44 -2.32
N HIS A 170 1.42 22.79 -3.21
CA HIS A 170 1.45 23.19 -4.62
C HIS A 170 1.23 22.10 -5.68
N TYR A 171 1.20 20.80 -5.34
CA TYR A 171 0.96 19.74 -6.34
C TYR A 171 -0.47 19.16 -6.33
N GLU A 172 -1.23 19.30 -5.24
CA GLU A 172 -2.51 18.58 -5.12
C GLU A 172 -3.71 19.28 -5.78
N SER A 173 -3.63 20.58 -6.10
CA SER A 173 -4.80 21.33 -6.58
C SER A 173 -4.79 21.69 -8.08
N THR A 174 -3.63 21.91 -8.71
CA THR A 174 -3.65 22.63 -10.01
C THR A 174 -3.10 21.84 -11.21
N ASP A 175 -2.36 20.75 -11.02
CA ASP A 175 -1.69 20.07 -12.16
C ASP A 175 -2.24 18.67 -12.51
N TRP A 176 -2.73 17.91 -11.52
CA TRP A 176 -3.25 16.55 -11.82
C TRP A 176 -4.68 16.55 -12.39
N SER A 177 -5.53 17.52 -12.04
CA SER A 177 -6.84 17.68 -12.71
C SER A 177 -6.64 17.94 -14.21
N SER A 178 -5.63 18.76 -14.56
CA SER A 178 -5.23 19.05 -15.95
C SER A 178 -4.64 17.82 -16.66
N THR A 179 -3.81 17.04 -15.95
CA THR A 179 -3.19 15.81 -16.49
C THR A 179 -4.22 14.68 -16.67
N ALA A 180 -5.12 14.47 -15.70
CA ALA A 180 -6.19 13.50 -15.80
C ALA A 180 -7.20 13.87 -16.90
N HIS A 181 -7.55 15.16 -17.01
CA HIS A 181 -8.39 15.65 -18.10
C HIS A 181 -7.68 15.50 -19.45
N SER A 182 -6.37 15.72 -19.53
CA SER A 182 -5.57 15.49 -20.75
C SER A 182 -5.49 14.01 -21.12
N ILE A 183 -5.34 13.09 -20.16
CA ILE A 183 -5.33 11.64 -20.41
C ILE A 183 -6.71 11.16 -20.90
N GLU A 184 -7.79 11.69 -20.32
CA GLU A 184 -9.17 11.38 -20.73
C GLU A 184 -9.48 11.93 -22.13
N LEU A 185 -9.06 13.17 -22.44
CA LEU A 185 -9.13 13.77 -23.77
C LEU A 185 -8.34 12.96 -24.81
N ASP A 186 -7.13 12.51 -24.49
CA ASP A 186 -6.30 11.69 -25.38
C ASP A 186 -6.94 10.31 -25.64
N ALA A 187 -7.51 9.69 -24.61
CA ALA A 187 -8.23 8.42 -24.75
C ALA A 187 -9.49 8.58 -25.62
N GLN A 188 -10.22 9.68 -25.45
CA GLN A 188 -11.40 10.01 -26.25
C GLN A 188 -11.02 10.30 -27.71
N MET A 189 -9.95 11.07 -27.96
CA MET A 189 -9.45 11.34 -29.32
C MET A 189 -9.01 10.07 -30.04
N ARG A 190 -8.35 9.12 -29.35
CA ARG A 190 -7.99 7.82 -29.93
C ARG A 190 -9.24 7.01 -30.33
N LYS A 191 -10.28 7.03 -29.50
CA LYS A 191 -11.55 6.35 -29.78
C LYS A 191 -12.27 6.95 -31.00
N ASP A 192 -12.27 8.27 -31.10
CA ASP A 192 -12.90 8.97 -32.24
C ASP A 192 -12.13 8.76 -33.54
N MET A 193 -10.78 8.69 -33.48
CA MET A 193 -9.94 8.37 -34.63
C MET A 193 -10.21 6.94 -35.15
N LEU A 194 -10.33 5.95 -34.25
CA LEU A 194 -10.71 4.58 -34.62
C LEU A 194 -12.10 4.52 -35.25
N ALA A 195 -13.06 5.29 -34.73
CA ALA A 195 -14.41 5.37 -35.28
C ALA A 195 -14.44 6.01 -36.67
N LEU A 196 -13.63 7.05 -36.90
CA LEU A 196 -13.47 7.68 -38.21
C LEU A 196 -12.81 6.73 -39.21
N ASN A 197 -11.76 6.01 -38.80
CA ASN A 197 -11.09 5.05 -39.67
C ASN A 197 -12.05 3.92 -40.11
N SER A 198 -12.86 3.41 -39.18
CA SER A 198 -13.90 2.43 -39.51
C SER A 198 -14.96 2.96 -40.49
N LYS A 199 -15.33 4.24 -40.39
CA LYS A 199 -16.25 4.87 -41.35
C LYS A 199 -15.61 5.04 -42.73
N LEU A 200 -14.32 5.38 -42.78
CA LEU A 200 -13.55 5.49 -44.01
C LEU A 200 -13.44 4.14 -44.73
N ASP A 201 -13.15 3.06 -44.00
CA ASP A 201 -13.12 1.69 -44.56
C ASP A 201 -14.47 1.29 -45.17
N LYS A 202 -15.58 1.62 -44.49
CA LYS A 202 -16.93 1.35 -45.00
C LYS A 202 -17.26 2.15 -46.26
N LEU A 203 -16.80 3.39 -46.36
CA LEU A 203 -16.98 4.20 -47.57
C LEU A 203 -16.13 3.69 -48.74
N ILE A 204 -14.89 3.27 -48.48
CA ILE A 204 -14.03 2.63 -49.49
C ILE A 204 -14.68 1.34 -50.02
N LEU A 205 -15.23 0.51 -49.13
CA LEU A 205 -15.96 -0.70 -49.50
C LEU A 205 -17.27 -0.41 -50.27
N ALA A 206 -17.95 0.70 -49.95
CA ALA A 206 -19.15 1.12 -50.65
C ALA A 206 -18.86 1.74 -52.03
N GLN A 207 -17.72 2.42 -52.19
CA GLN A 207 -17.29 3.08 -53.42
C GLN A 207 -16.63 2.10 -54.41
N PHE A 208 -15.95 1.07 -53.89
CA PHE A 208 -15.29 0.02 -54.66
C PHE A 208 -15.72 -1.37 -54.15
N PRO A 209 -16.94 -1.83 -54.45
CA PRO A 209 -17.31 -3.20 -54.15
C PRO A 209 -16.34 -4.13 -54.88
N ALA A 210 -15.70 -5.03 -54.13
CA ALA A 210 -14.80 -6.04 -54.68
C ALA A 210 -15.49 -6.73 -55.86
N LYS A 211 -14.94 -6.57 -57.06
CA LYS A 211 -15.47 -7.21 -58.27
C LYS A 211 -15.43 -8.73 -58.05
N HIS A 212 -16.61 -9.34 -58.15
CA HIS A 212 -16.81 -10.78 -58.24
C HIS A 212 -15.95 -11.34 -59.39
N VAL A 213 -14.96 -12.17 -59.09
CA VAL A 213 -14.35 -13.04 -60.09
C VAL A 213 -15.22 -14.29 -60.16
N ASN A 214 -16.14 -14.32 -61.13
CA ASN A 214 -16.91 -15.52 -61.44
C ASN A 214 -16.11 -16.43 -62.36
N TYR A 215 -15.86 -17.63 -61.87
CA TYR A 215 -15.45 -18.80 -62.63
C TYR A 215 -16.64 -19.28 -63.49
N VAL A 216 -16.45 -19.40 -64.82
CA VAL A 216 -17.36 -20.15 -65.69
C VAL A 216 -16.53 -20.92 -66.73
N SER A 217 -16.61 -22.25 -66.65
CA SER A 217 -16.31 -23.18 -67.74
C SER A 217 -17.45 -23.15 -68.77
N GLU A 218 -17.17 -23.10 -70.07
CA GLU A 218 -17.23 -24.26 -70.96
C GLU A 218 -16.86 -23.91 -72.43
N GLN A 219 -16.65 -24.96 -73.20
CA GLN A 219 -15.78 -25.11 -74.38
C GLN A 219 -16.34 -24.58 -75.72
N THR A 220 -15.48 -24.25 -76.69
CA THR A 220 -15.33 -25.01 -77.96
C THR A 220 -14.27 -24.42 -78.95
N LEU A 221 -13.31 -25.29 -79.29
CA LEU A 221 -12.71 -25.62 -80.60
C LEU A 221 -11.73 -24.66 -81.38
N VAL A 222 -10.45 -25.05 -81.29
CA VAL A 222 -9.42 -25.30 -82.36
C VAL A 222 -8.96 -24.15 -83.30
N LYS A 223 -7.67 -23.74 -83.20
CA LYS A 223 -6.60 -24.07 -84.17
C LYS A 223 -5.22 -23.54 -83.76
N ASP A 224 -4.24 -24.35 -84.13
CA ASP A 224 -2.81 -24.40 -83.77
C ASP A 224 -1.93 -23.24 -84.25
N GLN A 225 -0.64 -23.38 -83.88
CA GLN A 225 0.60 -22.77 -84.39
C GLN A 225 1.11 -21.56 -83.60
N GLU A 226 2.40 -21.37 -83.29
CA GLU A 226 3.66 -22.12 -83.33
C GLU A 226 4.70 -21.12 -82.75
N GLY A 227 5.88 -21.59 -82.31
CA GLY A 227 7.07 -20.76 -82.06
C GLY A 227 7.30 -20.44 -80.57
N GLU A 228 8.23 -21.10 -79.88
CA GLU A 228 9.68 -20.76 -79.85
C GLU A 228 9.89 -19.31 -79.36
N ASP A 229 10.68 -19.00 -78.34
CA ASP A 229 11.99 -19.55 -78.00
C ASP A 229 12.44 -19.03 -76.60
N ASN A 230 13.36 -19.77 -75.98
CA ASN A 230 14.47 -19.35 -75.09
C ASN A 230 14.36 -18.08 -74.20
N THR A 231 14.82 -18.01 -72.95
CA THR A 231 15.94 -18.69 -72.28
C THR A 231 15.93 -18.30 -70.78
N ARG A 232 16.30 -19.26 -69.93
CA ARG A 232 17.28 -19.20 -68.80
C ARG A 232 17.72 -17.82 -68.25
N SER A 233 18.09 -17.63 -66.97
CA SER A 233 18.15 -18.44 -65.75
C SER A 233 18.98 -17.66 -64.71
N LEU A 234 18.72 -17.90 -63.41
CA LEU A 234 19.74 -18.12 -62.34
C LEU A 234 20.67 -16.92 -61.96
N LEU A 235 20.86 -16.53 -60.70
CA LEU A 235 21.38 -17.34 -59.59
C LEU A 235 21.19 -16.64 -58.23
N HIS A 236 20.79 -17.46 -57.26
CA HIS A 236 21.09 -17.32 -55.84
C HIS A 236 22.54 -17.75 -55.51
N SER A 237 22.94 -17.50 -54.25
CA SER A 237 24.11 -17.98 -53.49
C SER A 237 25.27 -16.97 -53.47
N LYS A 238 25.79 -16.52 -52.32
CA LYS A 238 25.99 -17.14 -51.01
C LYS A 238 25.86 -16.10 -49.90
#